data_AF-A0A4Y3TRF0-F1
#
_entry.id   AF-A0A4Y3TRF0-F1
#
_cell.length_a   1.000
_cell.length_b   1.000
_cell.length_c   1.000
_cell.angle_alpha   90.00
_cell.angle_beta   90.00
_cell.angle_gamma   90.00
#
_symmetry.space_group_name_H-M   'P 1'
#
loop_
_entity.id
_entity.type
_entity.pdbx_description
1 polymer ?
#
loop_
_entity_poly.entity_id
_entity_poly.type
_entity_poly.pdbx_seq_one_letter_code
_entity_poly.pdbx_strand_id
1 'polypeptide(L)' 'MVRDAGLKDLTFHDLRHEATSRLAKLLPNPLDLKRVTGHRNLKSLDRYYQPVPEDISRQIEEAERVLGMLSEDKSLKD' A
#
# COMPACT_ATOMS: atom_id res chain seq x y z
N MET A 1 0.03 -28.52 -9.62
CA MET A 1 0.37 -27.25 -8.95
C MET A 1 -0.31 -27.08 -7.58
N VAL A 2 -1.64 -26.96 -7.45
CA VAL A 2 -2.28 -26.79 -6.12
C VAL A 2 -2.30 -28.11 -5.30
N ARG A 3 -2.63 -29.24 -5.94
CA ARG A 3 -2.65 -30.56 -5.29
C ARG A 3 -1.27 -31.02 -4.81
N ASP A 4 -0.22 -30.65 -5.53
CA ASP A 4 1.18 -31.03 -5.20
C ASP A 4 1.70 -30.23 -3.99
N ALA A 5 1.12 -29.05 -3.71
CA ALA A 5 1.42 -28.25 -2.54
C ALA A 5 0.64 -28.68 -1.28
N GLY A 6 -0.23 -29.71 -1.38
CA GLY A 6 -1.02 -30.21 -0.26
C GLY A 6 -2.13 -29.25 0.24
N LEU A 7 -2.39 -28.15 -0.49
CA LEU A 7 -3.41 -27.17 -0.12
C LEU A 7 -4.80 -27.65 -0.60
N LYS A 8 -5.74 -27.73 0.33
CA LYS A 8 -7.15 -28.03 0.05
C LYS A 8 -7.94 -26.75 -0.13
N ASP A 9 -8.90 -26.77 -1.05
CA ASP A 9 -9.90 -25.72 -1.25
C ASP A 9 -9.33 -24.30 -1.51
N LEU A 10 -8.09 -24.22 -2.01
CA LEU A 10 -7.49 -22.94 -2.41
C LEU A 10 -8.14 -22.43 -3.69
N THR A 11 -8.68 -21.22 -3.64
CA THR A 11 -9.32 -20.56 -4.76
C THR A 11 -8.56 -19.32 -5.22
N PHE A 12 -8.91 -18.79 -6.40
CA PHE A 12 -8.39 -17.51 -6.86
C PHE A 12 -8.78 -16.33 -5.95
N HIS A 13 -9.85 -16.46 -5.17
CA HIS A 13 -10.23 -15.44 -4.20
C HIS A 13 -9.16 -15.30 -3.10
N ASP A 14 -8.64 -16.43 -2.62
CA ASP A 14 -7.61 -16.47 -1.58
C ASP A 14 -6.28 -15.90 -2.08
N LEU A 15 -5.93 -16.22 -3.33
CA LEU A 15 -4.75 -15.63 -3.98
C LEU A 15 -4.89 -14.11 -4.14
N ARG A 16 -6.07 -13.63 -4.56
CA ARG A 16 -6.33 -12.19 -4.66
C ARG A 16 -6.27 -11.55 -3.28
N HIS A 17 -6.79 -12.21 -2.26
CA HIS A 17 -6.75 -11.74 -0.88
C HIS A 17 -5.30 -11.55 -0.43
N GLU A 18 -4.49 -12.60 -0.54
CA GLU A 18 -3.08 -12.58 -0.12
C GLU A 18 -2.25 -11.55 -0.91
N ALA A 19 -2.41 -11.49 -2.23
CA ALA A 19 -1.71 -10.52 -3.06
C ALA A 19 -2.08 -9.08 -2.70
N THR A 20 -3.37 -8.81 -2.44
CA THR A 20 -3.85 -7.48 -2.03
C THR A 20 -3.26 -7.08 -0.68
N SER A 21 -3.25 -7.99 0.30
CA SER A 21 -2.64 -7.75 1.63
C SER A 21 -1.15 -7.44 1.55
N ARG A 22 -0.40 -8.13 0.69
CA ARG A 22 1.03 -7.86 0.48
C ARG A 22 1.25 -6.51 -0.20
N LEU A 23 0.47 -6.19 -1.23
CA LEU A 23 0.55 -4.92 -1.94
C LEU A 23 0.20 -3.73 -1.04
N ALA A 24 -0.72 -3.89 -0.08
CA ALA A 24 -1.08 -2.84 0.85
C ALA A 24 0.11 -2.34 1.70
N LYS A 25 1.10 -3.21 1.95
CA LYS A 25 2.34 -2.84 2.66
C LYS A 25 3.29 -2.00 1.80
N LEU A 26 3.19 -2.12 0.48
CA LEU A 26 4.04 -1.40 -0.49
C LEU A 26 3.38 -0.13 -1.00
N LEU A 27 2.04 -0.11 -1.01
CA LEU A 27 1.21 0.98 -1.51
C LEU A 27 0.41 1.56 -0.34
N PRO A 28 1.00 2.47 0.44
CA PRO A 28 0.33 3.04 1.61
C PRO A 28 -0.80 3.99 1.25
N ASN A 29 -0.94 4.40 -0.01
CA ASN A 29 -2.11 5.12 -0.46
C ASN A 29 -3.23 4.13 -0.88
N PRO A 30 -4.38 4.10 -0.18
CA PRO A 30 -5.49 3.21 -0.52
C PRO A 30 -6.04 3.41 -1.94
N LEU A 31 -5.94 4.63 -2.49
CA LEU A 31 -6.39 4.92 -3.85
C LEU A 31 -5.51 4.26 -4.91
N ASP A 32 -4.21 4.17 -4.66
CA ASP A 32 -3.26 3.55 -5.58
C ASP A 32 -3.36 2.03 -5.47
N LEU A 33 -3.47 1.52 -4.24
CA LEU A 33 -3.78 0.11 -4.01
C LEU A 33 -5.07 -0.30 -4.73
N LYS A 34 -6.14 0.51 -4.65
CA LYS A 34 -7.41 0.28 -5.35
C LYS A 34 -7.22 0.18 -6.87
N ARG A 35 -6.46 1.11 -7.47
CA ARG A 35 -6.20 1.14 -8.92
C ARG A 35 -5.44 -0.11 -9.37
N VAL A 36 -4.38 -0.47 -8.66
CA VAL A 36 -3.52 -1.63 -8.99
C VAL A 36 -4.29 -2.95 -8.83
N THR A 37 -5.08 -3.07 -7.78
CA THR A 37 -5.81 -4.30 -7.46
C THR A 37 -7.16 -4.41 -8.18
N GLY A 38 -7.58 -3.37 -8.92
CA GLY A 38 -8.82 -3.34 -9.69
C GLY A 38 -10.10 -3.35 -8.83
N HIS A 39 -10.05 -2.85 -7.59
CA HIS A 39 -11.22 -2.76 -6.73
C HIS A 39 -12.12 -1.59 -7.17
N ARG A 40 -13.43 -1.82 -7.30
CA ARG A 40 -14.39 -0.77 -7.69
C ARG A 40 -14.71 0.18 -6.54
N ASN A 41 -14.79 -0.36 -5.32
CA ASN A 41 -15.13 0.38 -4.11
C ASN A 41 -13.97 0.29 -3.10
N LEU A 42 -13.69 1.39 -2.41
CA LEU A 42 -12.73 1.42 -1.31
C LEU A 42 -13.22 0.62 -0.09
N LYS A 43 -14.54 0.55 0.14
CA LYS A 43 -15.10 -0.21 1.28
C LYS A 43 -14.71 -1.69 1.26
N SER A 44 -14.57 -2.31 0.09
CA SER A 44 -14.12 -3.70 0.00
C SER A 44 -12.61 -3.85 0.20
N LEU A 45 -11.85 -2.76 0.07
CA LEU A 45 -10.41 -2.72 0.22
C LEU A 45 -9.97 -2.50 1.67
N ASP A 46 -10.85 -1.94 2.50
CA ASP A 46 -10.63 -1.64 3.92
C ASP A 46 -10.07 -2.85 4.71
N ARG A 47 -10.53 -4.05 4.36
CA ARG A 47 -10.09 -5.33 4.94
C ARG A 47 -8.61 -5.64 4.74
N TYR A 48 -7.98 -5.00 3.76
CA TYR A 48 -6.61 -5.24 3.32
C TYR A 48 -5.67 -4.09 3.69
N TYR A 49 -6.22 -2.90 3.87
CA TYR A 49 -5.47 -1.71 4.20
C TYR A 49 -5.36 -1.57 5.72
N GLN A 50 -4.30 -2.14 6.28
CA GLN A 50 -4.01 -2.12 7.72
C GLN A 50 -2.67 -1.41 7.97
N PRO A 51 -2.64 -0.07 7.88
CA PRO A 51 -1.41 0.66 8.08
C PRO A 51 -0.95 0.55 9.53
N VAL A 52 0.35 0.30 9.69
CA VAL A 52 1.00 0.24 11.00
C VAL A 52 1.37 1.69 11.39
N PRO A 53 1.10 2.16 12.63
CA PRO A 53 1.36 3.55 13.03
C PRO A 53 2.78 4.02 12.72
N GLU A 54 3.75 3.14 12.89
CA GLU A 54 5.17 3.38 12.60
C GLU A 54 5.43 3.67 11.12
N ASP A 55 4.71 3.01 10.20
CA ASP A 55 4.82 3.25 8.77
C ASP A 55 4.19 4.59 8.36
N ILE A 56 3.13 5.01 9.06
CA ILE A 56 2.52 6.33 8.89
C ILE A 56 3.49 7.42 9.38
N SER A 57 4.11 7.25 10.55
CA SER A 57 5.11 8.20 11.08
C SER A 57 6.25 8.41 10.09
N ARG A 58 6.81 7.30 9.56
CA ARG A 58 7.90 7.35 8.58
C ARG A 58 7.52 8.13 7.32
N GLN A 59 6.29 7.97 6.82
CA GLN A 59 5.81 8.71 5.66
C GLN A 59 5.68 10.21 5.92
N ILE A 60 5.22 10.59 7.12
CA ILE A 60 5.11 12.00 7.52
C ILE A 60 6.51 12.62 7.62
N GLU A 61 7.44 11.96 8.31
CA GLU A 61 8.83 12.42 8.46
C GLU A 61 9.53 12.59 7.10
N GLU A 62 9.32 11.65 6.18
CA GLU A 62 9.88 11.73 4.82
C GLU A 62 9.26 12.88 4.02
N ALA A 63 7.95 13.08 4.12
CA ALA A 63 7.26 14.21 3.47
C ALA A 63 7.75 15.56 4.01
N GLU A 64 7.93 15.69 5.32
CA GLU A 64 8.48 16.90 5.95
C GLU A 64 9.91 17.17 5.50
N ARG A 65 10.76 16.14 5.43
CA ARG A 65 12.13 16.25 4.92
C ARG A 65 12.18 16.78 3.50
N VAL A 66 11.36 16.22 2.61
CA VAL A 66 11.28 16.66 1.20
C VAL A 66 10.80 18.11 1.10
N LEU A 67 9.81 18.48 1.91
CA LEU A 67 9.31 19.86 1.95
C LEU A 67 10.40 20.85 2.42
N GLY A 68 11.18 20.47 3.43
CA GLY A 68 12.34 21.23 3.91
C GLY A 68 13.35 21.50 2.79
N MET A 69 13.75 20.45 2.05
CA MET A 69 14.67 20.59 0.91
C MET A 69 14.17 21.56 -0.16
N LEU A 70 12.87 21.50 -0.49
CA LEU A 70 12.26 22.39 -1.49
C LEU A 70 12.21 23.86 -1.02
N SER A 71 12.06 24.09 0.28
CA SER A 71 12.07 25.44 0.86
C SER A 71 13.46 26.07 0.85
N GLU A 72 14.52 25.28 1.08
CA GLU A 72 15.91 25.72 0.99
C GLU A 72 16.33 26.03 -0.46
N ASP A 73 15.92 25.22 -1.44
CA ASP A 73 16.24 25.44 -2.86
C ASP A 73 15.54 26.71 -3.43
N LYS A 74 14.38 27.10 -2.89
CA LYS A 74 13.75 28.40 -3.24
C LYS A 74 14.55 29.58 -2.69
N SER A 75 15.03 29.49 -1.45
CA SER A 75 15.82 30.56 -0.82
C SER A 75 17.17 30.81 -1.48
N LEU A 76 17.70 29.86 -2.26
CA LEU A 76 18.98 29.98 -2.97
C LEU A 76 18.84 30.53 -4.40
N LYS A 77 17.60 30.63 -4.93
CA LYS A 77 17.30 31.10 -6.29
C LYS A 77 16.68 32.50 -6.34
N ASP A 78 16.38 33.08 -5.18
CA ASP A 78 15.97 34.48 -4.99
C ASP A 78 17.20 35.33 -4.58
#